data_AF-A0AAE0YMG4-F1
#
_entry.id   AF-A0AAE0YMG4-F1
#
_cell.length_a   1.000
_cell.length_b   1.000
_cell.length_c   1.000
_cell.angle_alpha   90.00
_cell.angle_beta   90.00
_cell.angle_gamma   90.00
#
_symmetry.space_group_name_H-M   'P 1'
#
loop_
_entity.id
_entity.type
_entity.pdbx_description
1 polymer ?
#
loop_
_entity_poly.entity_id
_entity_poly.type
_entity_poly.pdbx_seq_one_letter_code
_entity_poly.pdbx_strand_id
1 'polypeptide(L)'
;MLILGSFIAQPTVLDLFMMPRIIRESAFYEGMEAGQVKGLVLGDSAYPLRTWLMTPIQAPANPQQEAFYAAHARTRVSVEHCIGVLKRRWHCLHTELRMTPARCSRVVLCCAILHNKAITLGLPNFQDDPVVVEPEINVGPDRVAGHPVAANAVKDRLVANHF
;
A
#
# COMPACT_ATOMS: atom_id res chain seq x y z
N MET A 1 9.68 -12.02 7.86
CA MET A 1 8.66 -13.03 8.24
C MET A 1 7.31 -12.33 8.26
N LEU A 2 6.58 -12.32 7.15
CA LEU A 2 5.21 -11.81 7.09
C LEU A 2 4.32 -12.85 7.78
N ILE A 3 3.93 -12.58 9.02
CA ILE A 3 2.97 -13.41 9.75
C ILE A 3 1.58 -13.13 9.15
N LEU A 4 1.20 -13.95 8.17
CA LEU A 4 -0.18 -14.15 7.75
C LEU A 4 -0.85 -15.10 8.75
N GLY A 5 -1.24 -14.55 9.90
CA GLY A 5 -2.12 -15.20 10.86
C GLY A 5 -3.53 -14.69 10.67
N SER A 6 -4.39 -15.56 10.11
CA SER A 6 -5.84 -15.50 10.27
C SER A 6 -6.59 -14.36 9.56
N PHE A 7 -6.82 -14.48 8.25
CA PHE A 7 -8.15 -14.25 7.68
C PHE A 7 -8.20 -14.85 6.26
N ILE A 8 -8.84 -16.00 6.16
CA ILE A 8 -9.26 -16.59 4.90
C ILE A 8 -10.41 -15.70 4.38
N ALA A 9 -10.33 -15.32 3.10
CA ALA A 9 -11.33 -14.57 2.31
C ALA A 9 -11.22 -13.04 2.27
N GLN A 10 -10.16 -12.48 1.66
CA GLN A 10 -10.22 -11.37 0.68
C GLN A 10 -8.82 -11.22 0.04
N PRO A 11 -8.67 -11.08 -1.28
CA PRO A 11 -7.37 -10.96 -1.93
C PRO A 11 -6.93 -9.48 -1.96
N THR A 12 -6.39 -8.93 -0.86
CA THR A 12 -6.04 -7.49 -0.75
C THR A 12 -4.55 -7.19 -0.60
N VAL A 13 -3.66 -8.15 -0.91
CA VAL A 13 -2.21 -8.00 -0.65
C VAL A 13 -1.46 -7.22 -1.74
N LEU A 14 -2.11 -6.68 -2.78
CA LEU A 14 -1.43 -5.91 -3.83
C LEU A 14 -2.04 -4.55 -4.17
N ASP A 15 -2.92 -4.01 -3.33
CA ASP A 15 -3.58 -2.74 -3.62
C ASP A 15 -2.73 -1.47 -3.35
N LEU A 16 -1.47 -1.61 -2.90
CA LEU A 16 -0.64 -0.43 -2.59
C LEU A 16 -0.06 0.30 -3.81
N PHE A 17 -0.40 -0.13 -5.03
CA PHE A 17 -0.07 0.59 -6.26
C PHE A 17 -1.28 0.67 -7.22
N MET A 18 -2.50 0.66 -6.66
CA MET A 18 -3.68 0.97 -7.47
C MET A 18 -3.72 2.45 -7.82
N MET A 19 -4.17 2.76 -9.04
CA MET A 19 -4.60 4.11 -9.36
C MET A 19 -5.66 4.57 -8.33
N PRO A 20 -5.65 5.83 -7.84
CA PRO A 20 -6.62 6.33 -6.85
C PRO A 20 -8.09 6.13 -7.23
N ARG A 21 -8.38 5.89 -8.51
CA ARG A 21 -9.70 5.53 -9.01
C ARG A 21 -10.14 4.12 -8.62
N ILE A 22 -9.25 3.14 -8.67
CA ILE A 22 -9.66 1.74 -8.50
C ILE A 22 -9.93 1.42 -7.03
N ILE A 23 -9.19 2.03 -6.09
CA ILE A 23 -9.53 1.88 -4.67
C ILE A 23 -10.94 2.41 -4.38
N ARG A 24 -11.34 3.55 -4.96
CA ARG A 24 -12.64 4.17 -4.70
C ARG A 24 -13.82 3.36 -5.23
N GLU A 25 -13.59 2.59 -6.28
CA GLU A 25 -14.59 1.71 -6.89
C GLU A 25 -14.59 0.30 -6.27
N SER A 26 -13.81 0.08 -5.21
CA SER A 26 -13.70 -1.22 -4.56
C SER A 26 -14.67 -1.37 -3.39
N ALA A 27 -15.16 -2.60 -3.18
CA ALA A 27 -15.93 -2.96 -1.99
C ALA A 27 -15.12 -2.76 -0.68
N PHE A 28 -13.79 -2.76 -0.77
CA PHE A 28 -12.92 -2.43 0.34
C PHE A 28 -13.12 -0.97 0.80
N TYR A 29 -13.13 -0.02 -0.14
CA TYR A 29 -13.36 1.39 0.17
C TYR A 29 -14.74 1.61 0.80
N GLU A 30 -15.79 1.01 0.23
CA GLU A 30 -17.14 1.08 0.80
C GLU A 30 -17.18 0.51 2.22
N GLY A 31 -16.56 -0.64 2.45
CA GLY A 31 -16.52 -1.29 3.76
C GLY A 31 -15.74 -0.48 4.82
N MET A 32 -14.65 0.19 4.42
CA MET A 32 -13.87 1.06 5.31
C MET A 32 -14.63 2.35 5.65
N GLU A 33 -15.26 2.99 4.65
CA GLU A 33 -16.09 4.20 4.85
C GLU A 33 -17.34 3.91 5.70
N ALA A 34 -17.99 2.76 5.49
CA ALA A 34 -19.13 2.32 6.29
C ALA A 34 -18.74 1.82 7.70
N GLY A 35 -17.45 1.73 8.02
CA GLY A 35 -16.95 1.21 9.29
C GLY A 35 -17.20 -0.28 9.52
N GLN A 36 -17.56 -1.01 8.46
CA GLN A 36 -17.75 -2.46 8.47
C GLN A 36 -16.40 -3.18 8.56
N VAL A 37 -15.37 -2.59 7.94
CA VAL A 37 -13.98 -3.02 8.06
C VAL A 37 -13.25 -2.00 8.94
N LYS A 38 -12.64 -2.49 10.03
CA LYS A 38 -11.86 -1.66 10.95
C LYS A 38 -10.38 -1.88 10.69
N GLY A 39 -9.63 -0.80 10.52
CA GLY A 39 -8.18 -0.87 10.33
C GLY A 39 -7.61 0.47 9.90
N LEU A 40 -6.28 0.52 9.87
CA LEU A 40 -5.52 1.63 9.32
C LEU A 40 -4.76 1.14 8.09
N VAL A 41 -4.85 1.89 7.01
CA VAL A 41 -4.14 1.65 5.76
C VAL A 41 -3.12 2.76 5.57
N LEU A 42 -1.92 2.42 5.12
CA LEU A 42 -0.95 3.39 4.64
C LEU A 42 -1.17 3.57 3.15
N GLY A 43 -1.24 4.80 2.66
CA GLY A 43 -1.30 5.16 1.25
C GLY A 43 -0.10 6.02 0.87
N ASP A 44 0.15 6.21 -0.42
CA ASP A 44 1.11 7.22 -0.88
C ASP A 44 0.50 8.64 -0.86
N SER A 45 1.25 9.64 -1.32
CA SER A 45 0.81 11.03 -1.37
C SER A 45 -0.26 11.34 -2.43
N ALA A 46 -0.45 10.50 -3.44
CA ALA A 46 -1.51 10.61 -4.45
C ALA A 46 -2.89 10.18 -3.94
N TYR A 47 -2.97 9.52 -2.78
CA TYR A 47 -4.24 9.19 -2.15
C TYR A 47 -4.77 10.33 -1.26
N PRO A 48 -6.10 10.53 -1.19
CA PRO A 48 -6.67 11.47 -0.23
C PRO A 48 -6.56 10.92 1.20
N LEU A 49 -6.15 11.77 2.15
CA LEU A 49 -6.16 11.41 3.57
C LEU A 49 -7.60 11.09 4.04
N ARG A 50 -7.76 9.97 4.75
CA ARG A 50 -9.02 9.55 5.39
C ARG A 50 -8.76 9.19 6.84
N THR A 51 -9.82 9.05 7.64
CA THR A 51 -9.72 8.55 9.03
C THR A 51 -9.11 7.15 9.12
N TRP A 52 -9.18 6.39 8.04
CA TRP A 52 -8.65 5.03 7.92
C TRP A 52 -7.49 4.89 6.91
N LEU A 53 -7.16 5.94 6.14
CA LEU A 53 -6.09 5.95 5.15
C LEU A 53 -5.08 7.05 5.48
N MET A 54 -3.92 6.66 6.01
CA MET A 54 -2.84 7.58 6.37
C MET A 54 -1.90 7.77 5.19
N THR A 55 -1.56 9.02 4.91
CA THR A 55 -0.60 9.39 3.87
C THR A 55 0.65 10.01 4.49
N PRO A 56 1.78 10.09 3.76
CA PRO A 56 3.02 10.68 4.26
C PRO A 56 2.85 12.10 4.79
N ILE A 57 3.69 12.50 5.74
CA ILE A 57 3.82 13.91 6.14
C ILE A 57 4.86 14.54 5.22
N GLN A 58 4.45 15.55 4.45
CA GLN A 58 5.30 16.18 3.43
C GLN A 58 6.38 17.09 4.04
N ALA A 59 6.07 17.73 5.16
CA ALA A 59 6.99 18.62 5.89
C ALA A 59 6.90 18.32 7.39
N PRO A 60 7.62 17.30 7.90
CA PRO A 60 7.66 17.04 9.32
C PRO A 60 8.33 18.21 10.04
N ALA A 61 7.67 18.74 11.07
CA ALA A 61 8.12 19.92 11.81
C ALA A 61 8.50 19.62 13.27
N ASN A 62 8.30 18.38 13.73
CA ASN A 62 8.63 17.94 15.07
C ASN A 62 9.16 16.48 15.07
N PRO A 63 9.84 16.05 16.15
CA PRO A 63 10.45 14.71 16.20
C PRO A 63 9.47 13.56 15.97
N GLN A 64 8.24 13.67 16.46
CA GLN A 64 7.21 12.65 16.28
C GLN A 64 6.78 12.52 14.81
N GLN A 65 6.63 13.65 14.12
CA GLN A 65 6.33 13.68 12.69
C GLN A 65 7.50 13.14 11.86
N GLU A 66 8.76 13.41 12.26
CA GLU A 66 9.94 12.81 11.64
C GLU A 66 9.97 11.29 11.83
N ALA A 67 9.66 10.80 13.04
CA ALA A 67 9.59 9.38 13.34
C ALA A 67 8.47 8.68 12.53
N PHE A 68 7.30 9.31 12.40
CA PHE A 68 6.23 8.83 11.53
C PHE A 68 6.66 8.79 10.06
N TYR A 69 7.26 9.87 9.55
CA TYR A 69 7.76 9.93 8.17
C TYR A 69 8.78 8.82 7.91
N ALA A 70 9.74 8.62 8.82
CA ALA A 70 10.75 7.57 8.69
C ALA A 70 10.13 6.16 8.71
N ALA A 71 9.13 5.92 9.57
CA ALA A 71 8.43 4.63 9.61
C ALA A 71 7.61 4.38 8.34
N HIS A 72 6.94 5.41 7.84
CA HIS A 72 6.17 5.36 6.60
C HIS A 72 7.10 5.06 5.40
N ALA A 73 8.25 5.74 5.32
CA ALA A 73 9.25 5.52 4.29
C ALA A 73 9.82 4.09 4.33
N ARG A 74 10.20 3.58 5.52
CA ARG A 74 10.69 2.19 5.67
C ARG A 74 9.66 1.15 5.23
N THR A 75 8.39 1.41 5.53
CA THR A 75 7.30 0.52 5.12
C THR A 75 7.14 0.51 3.61
N ARG A 76 7.21 1.69 2.98
CA ARG A 76 7.15 1.84 1.52
C ARG A 76 8.28 1.08 0.83
N VAL A 77 9.52 1.25 1.29
CA VAL A 77 10.70 0.52 0.76
C VAL A 77 10.47 -0.99 0.80
N SER A 78 9.92 -1.51 1.90
CA SER A 78 9.64 -2.94 2.04
C SER A 78 8.60 -3.43 1.03
N VAL A 79 7.55 -2.63 0.77
CA VAL A 79 6.50 -2.98 -0.19
C VAL A 79 7.02 -2.87 -1.63
N GLU A 80 7.71 -1.79 -1.98
CA GLU A 80 8.33 -1.60 -3.29
C GLU A 80 9.33 -2.72 -3.60
N HIS A 81 10.12 -3.13 -2.60
CA HIS A 81 11.03 -4.27 -2.72
C HIS A 81 10.28 -5.57 -3.01
N CYS A 82 9.20 -5.86 -2.27
CA CYS A 82 8.36 -7.03 -2.51
C CYS A 82 7.75 -7.04 -3.92
N ILE A 83 7.25 -5.89 -4.38
CA ILE A 83 6.72 -5.72 -5.74
C ILE A 83 7.82 -5.95 -6.78
N GLY A 84 9.02 -5.40 -6.56
CA GLY A 84 10.18 -5.62 -7.43
C GLY A 84 10.54 -7.10 -7.56
N VAL A 85 10.58 -7.82 -6.44
CA VAL A 85 10.82 -9.27 -6.42
C VAL A 85 9.73 -10.04 -7.17
N LEU A 86 8.47 -9.69 -7.00
CA LEU A 86 7.34 -10.29 -7.73
C LEU A 86 7.44 -10.07 -9.24
N LYS A 87 7.74 -8.83 -9.68
CA LYS A 87 7.92 -8.49 -11.10
C LYS A 87 9.10 -9.21 -11.74
N ARG A 88 10.21 -9.36 -11.02
CA ARG A 88 11.39 -10.12 -11.49
C ARG A 88 11.12 -11.61 -11.60
N ARG A 89 10.41 -12.19 -10.62
CA ARG A 89 10.08 -13.63 -10.61
C ARG A 89 9.05 -13.99 -11.68
N TRP A 90 8.06 -13.13 -11.91
CA TRP A 90 6.95 -13.39 -12.82
C TRP A 90 6.94 -12.37 -13.94
N HIS A 91 7.54 -12.74 -15.09
CA HIS A 91 7.69 -11.86 -16.24
C HIS A 91 6.36 -11.26 -16.76
N CYS A 92 5.23 -11.93 -16.52
CA CYS A 92 3.90 -11.38 -16.85
C CYS A 92 3.56 -10.09 -16.11
N LEU A 93 4.22 -9.79 -14.98
CA LEU A 93 4.05 -8.55 -14.21
C LEU A 93 5.07 -7.46 -14.61
N HIS A 94 6.01 -7.77 -15.50
CA HIS A 94 7.03 -6.83 -15.96
C HIS A 94 6.47 -5.84 -17.01
N THR A 95 5.38 -6.20 -17.67
CA THR A 95 4.71 -5.40 -18.70
C THR A 95 3.28 -5.07 -18.30
N GLU A 96 2.66 -4.17 -19.06
CA GLU A 96 1.25 -3.83 -18.86
C GLU A 96 0.34 -5.04 -19.09
N LEU A 97 -0.46 -5.36 -18.08
CA LEU A 97 -1.51 -6.38 -18.20
C LEU A 97 -2.68 -5.83 -19.01
N ARG A 98 -2.74 -6.17 -20.31
CA ARG A 98 -3.82 -5.76 -21.23
C ARG A 98 -5.10 -6.60 -21.07
N MET A 99 -5.62 -6.66 -19.85
CA MET A 99 -6.84 -7.39 -19.51
C MET A 99 -7.71 -6.55 -18.56
N THR A 100 -8.92 -7.05 -18.26
CA THR A 100 -9.81 -6.35 -17.33
C THR A 100 -9.18 -6.27 -15.93
N PRO A 101 -9.45 -5.21 -15.13
CA PRO A 101 -8.92 -5.09 -13.77
C PRO A 101 -9.18 -6.34 -12.91
N ALA A 102 -10.36 -6.95 -13.05
CA ALA A 102 -10.72 -8.19 -12.36
C ALA A 102 -9.87 -9.41 -12.77
N ARG A 103 -9.35 -9.46 -14.01
CA ARG A 103 -8.40 -10.50 -14.42
C ARG A 103 -6.99 -10.15 -13.98
N CYS A 104 -6.58 -8.88 -14.05
CA CYS A 104 -5.29 -8.42 -13.54
C CYS A 104 -5.12 -8.80 -12.07
N SER A 105 -6.12 -8.52 -11.23
CA SER A 105 -6.07 -8.83 -9.80
C SER A 105 -5.90 -10.32 -9.52
N ARG A 106 -6.56 -11.19 -10.30
CA ARG A 106 -6.39 -12.66 -10.21
C ARG A 106 -5.00 -13.11 -10.60
N VAL A 107 -4.44 -12.57 -11.69
CA VAL A 107 -3.06 -12.88 -12.11
C VAL A 107 -2.07 -12.50 -11.02
N VAL A 108 -2.21 -11.29 -10.49
CA VAL A 108 -1.40 -10.76 -9.40
C VAL A 108 -1.50 -11.62 -8.14
N LEU A 109 -2.72 -12.01 -7.74
CA LEU A 109 -2.96 -12.91 -6.61
C LEU A 109 -2.28 -14.28 -6.82
N CYS A 110 -2.42 -14.88 -7.99
CA CYS A 110 -1.75 -16.14 -8.32
C CYS A 110 -0.23 -16.01 -8.20
N CYS A 111 0.35 -14.91 -8.70
CA CYS A 111 1.78 -14.65 -8.58
C CYS A 111 2.24 -14.55 -7.12
N ALA A 112 1.45 -13.92 -6.25
CA ALA A 112 1.73 -13.82 -4.81
C ALA A 112 1.65 -15.19 -4.11
N ILE A 113 0.62 -15.99 -4.41
CA ILE A 113 0.47 -17.35 -3.87
C ILE A 113 1.66 -18.23 -4.29
N LEU A 114 2.01 -18.21 -5.58
CA LEU A 114 3.13 -18.98 -6.10
C LEU A 114 4.47 -18.50 -5.54
N HIS A 115 4.63 -17.19 -5.31
CA HIS A 115 5.81 -16.64 -4.64
C HIS A 115 5.95 -17.17 -3.21
N ASN A 116 4.87 -17.15 -2.43
CA ASN A 116 4.86 -17.71 -1.07
C ASN A 116 5.21 -19.20 -1.08
N LYS A 117 4.65 -19.96 -2.04
CA LYS A 117 4.99 -21.38 -2.22
C LYS A 117 6.47 -21.58 -2.55
N ALA A 118 7.05 -20.73 -3.41
CA ALA A 118 8.46 -20.77 -3.75
C ALA A 118 9.36 -20.53 -2.52
N ILE A 119 8.99 -19.59 -1.65
CA ILE A 119 9.69 -19.35 -0.37
C ILE A 119 9.63 -20.60 0.52
N THR A 120 8.45 -21.22 0.68
CA THR A 120 8.30 -22.43 1.49
C THR A 120 9.14 -23.59 0.96
N LEU A 121 9.34 -23.66 -0.36
CA LEU A 121 10.18 -24.67 -1.01
C LEU A 121 11.68 -24.33 -0.99
N GLY A 122 12.07 -23.18 -0.41
CA GLY A 122 13.48 -22.75 -0.36
C GLY A 122 14.07 -22.39 -1.73
N LEU A 123 13.22 -22.04 -2.71
CA LEU A 123 13.71 -21.63 -4.03
C LEU A 123 14.46 -20.29 -3.93
N PRO A 124 15.58 -20.12 -4.66
CA PRO A 124 16.33 -18.88 -4.64
C PRO A 124 15.45 -17.70 -5.08
N ASN A 125 15.66 -16.55 -4.46
CA ASN A 125 15.11 -15.29 -4.96
C ASN A 125 15.98 -14.75 -6.09
N PHE A 126 15.32 -14.17 -7.09
CA PHE A 126 16.01 -13.45 -8.16
C PHE A 126 16.58 -12.18 -7.52
N GLN A 127 17.92 -12.11 -7.46
CA GLN A 127 18.73 -11.19 -6.64
C GLN A 127 18.35 -9.70 -6.77
N ASP A 128 18.73 -8.96 -5.73
CA ASP A 128 18.37 -7.57 -5.43
C ASP A 128 19.13 -6.55 -6.28
N ASP A 129 18.44 -5.91 -7.22
CA ASP A 129 18.79 -4.54 -7.57
C ASP A 129 18.32 -3.61 -6.44
N PRO A 130 19.12 -2.60 -6.03
CA PRO A 130 18.67 -1.62 -5.06
C PRO A 130 17.37 -0.97 -5.58
N VAL A 131 16.33 -1.00 -4.75
CA VAL A 131 15.11 -0.24 -5.03
C VAL A 131 15.52 1.23 -5.03
N VAL A 132 15.61 1.82 -6.22
CA VAL A 132 15.73 3.26 -6.36
C VAL A 132 14.38 3.83 -5.96
N VAL A 133 14.31 4.33 -4.74
CA VAL A 133 13.15 5.07 -4.25
C VAL A 133 13.10 6.36 -5.06
N GLU A 134 12.28 6.41 -6.10
CA GLU A 134 12.10 7.64 -6.85
C GLU A 134 11.48 8.71 -5.94
N PRO A 135 11.99 9.96 -5.99
CA PRO A 135 11.40 11.06 -5.24
C PRO A 135 9.94 11.26 -5.69
N GLU A 136 9.04 11.49 -4.73
CA GLU A 136 7.62 11.69 -5.02
C GLU A 136 7.44 12.85 -6.02
N ILE A 137 6.81 12.57 -7.17
CA ILE A 137 6.34 13.62 -8.07
C ILE A 137 5.07 14.18 -7.45
N ASN A 138 5.11 15.45 -7.06
CA ASN A 138 4.02 16.18 -6.43
C ASN A 138 2.84 16.35 -7.40
N VAL A 139 1.93 15.37 -7.40
CA VAL A 139 0.60 15.55 -7.99
C VAL A 139 -0.25 16.17 -6.90
N GLY A 140 -0.44 17.48 -6.98
CA GLY A 140 -1.21 18.26 -5.99
C GLY A 140 -2.57 17.61 -5.69
N PRO A 141 -3.11 17.83 -4.48
CA PRO A 141 -4.25 17.06 -3.99
C PRO A 141 -5.43 17.20 -4.95
N ASP A 142 -5.88 16.06 -5.49
CA ASP A 142 -7.17 15.99 -6.14
C ASP A 142 -8.23 16.30 -5.08
N ARG A 143 -8.76 17.53 -5.13
CA ARG A 143 -9.66 18.12 -4.13
C ARG A 143 -11.00 17.42 -4.15
N VAL A 144 -11.08 16.21 -3.61
CA VAL A 144 -12.34 15.51 -3.45
C VAL A 144 -12.77 15.57 -1.99
N ALA A 145 -13.82 16.37 -1.78
CA ALA A 145 -14.45 16.66 -0.51
C ALA A 145 -14.74 15.39 0.31
N GLY A 146 -14.07 15.27 1.46
CA GLY A 146 -14.37 14.29 2.50
C GLY A 146 -13.67 14.70 3.78
N HIS A 147 -14.45 15.25 4.73
CA HIS A 147 -14.10 15.73 6.08
C HIS A 147 -12.60 15.78 6.45
N PRO A 148 -11.82 16.70 5.84
CA PRO A 148 -10.38 16.79 6.07
C PRO A 148 -10.02 17.02 7.55
N VAL A 149 -10.91 17.66 8.30
CA VAL A 149 -10.68 17.97 9.73
C VAL A 149 -10.60 16.69 10.58
N ALA A 150 -11.52 15.74 10.38
CA ALA A 150 -11.54 14.50 11.16
C ALA A 150 -10.35 13.59 10.82
N ALA A 151 -9.99 13.50 9.54
CA ALA A 151 -8.86 12.69 9.09
C ALA A 151 -7.51 13.22 9.60
N ASN A 152 -7.31 14.54 9.56
CA ASN A 152 -6.12 15.18 10.12
C ASN A 152 -6.04 14.95 11.64
N ALA A 153 -7.14 15.12 12.38
CA ALA A 153 -7.16 14.88 13.82
C ALA A 153 -6.79 13.43 14.18
N VAL A 154 -7.24 12.45 13.38
CA VAL A 154 -6.85 11.04 13.58
C VAL A 154 -5.35 10.85 13.35
N LYS A 155 -4.80 11.41 12.27
CA LYS A 155 -3.38 11.34 11.95
C LYS A 155 -2.52 12.01 13.03
N ASP A 156 -2.89 13.22 13.46
CA ASP A 156 -2.18 13.95 14.51
C ASP A 156 -2.17 13.17 15.83
N ARG A 157 -3.32 12.59 16.20
CA ARG A 157 -3.43 11.73 17.40
C ARG A 157 -2.59 10.47 17.27
N LEU A 158 -2.56 9.84 16.10
CA LEU A 158 -1.73 8.66 15.84
C LEU A 158 -0.25 8.99 16.00
N VAL A 159 0.19 10.10 15.38
CA VAL A 159 1.58 10.56 15.44
C VAL A 159 1.96 10.88 16.88
N ALA A 160 1.14 11.65 17.61
CA ALA A 160 1.46 12.06 18.97
C ALA A 160 1.51 10.89 19.98
N ASN A 161 0.73 9.83 19.77
CA ASN A 161 0.61 8.73 20.73
C ASN A 161 1.54 7.54 20.45
N HIS A 162 2.03 7.40 19.22
CA HIS A 162 2.74 6.19 18.78
C HIS A 162 4.13 6.44 18.16
N PHE A 163 4.52 7.71 17.95
CA PHE A 163 5.79 8.14 17.38
C PHE A 163 6.40 9.24 18.23
#